data_AF-A0A0K8Q717-F1
#
_entry.id   AF-A0A0K8Q717-F1
#
_cell.length_a   1.000
_cell.length_b   1.000
_cell.length_c   1.000
_cell.angle_alpha   90.00
_cell.angle_beta   90.00
_cell.angle_gamma   90.00
#
_symmetry.space_group_name_H-M   'P 1'
#
loop_
_entity.id
_entity.type
_entity.pdbx_description
1 polymer ?
#
loop_
_entity_poly.entity_id
_entity_poly.type
_entity_poly.pdbx_seq_one_letter_code
_entity_poly.pdbx_strand_id
1 'polypeptide(L)' 'MAKNRSELVAEVAGKAGTSQAAVNSVLDALFEVFETSVAAGEKITIGLACS' A
#
# COMPACT_ATOMS: atom_id res chain seq x y z
N MET A 1 6.74 -11.59 -13.60
CA MET A 1 5.45 -10.95 -13.89
C MET A 1 5.29 -9.78 -12.93
N ALA A 2 5.18 -8.54 -13.43
CA ALA A 2 4.88 -7.38 -12.58
C ALA A 2 3.36 -7.27 -12.44
N LYS A 3 2.87 -7.12 -11.21
CA LYS A 3 1.44 -6.86 -10.98
C LYS A 3 1.17 -5.37 -11.19
N ASN A 4 0.14 -5.06 -11.97
CA ASN A 4 -0.37 -3.70 -12.04
C ASN A 4 -1.13 -3.35 -10.75
N ARG A 5 -1.49 -2.07 -10.57
CA ARG A 5 -2.20 -1.60 -9.37
C ARG A 5 -3.51 -2.34 -9.14
N SER A 6 -4.32 -2.54 -10.18
CA SER A 6 -5.62 -3.20 -10.06
C SER A 6 -5.50 -4.65 -9.62
N GLU A 7 -4.49 -5.37 -10.15
CA GLU A 7 -4.19 -6.75 -9.75
C GLU A 7 -3.73 -6.83 -8.29
N LEU A 8 -2.87 -5.91 -7.86
CA LEU A 8 -2.44 -5.82 -6.46
C LEU A 8 -3.61 -5.54 -5.51
N VAL A 9 -4.46 -4.58 -5.86
CA VAL A 9 -5.65 -4.20 -5.07
C VAL A 9 -6.61 -5.36 -4.94
N ALA A 10 -6.89 -6.07 -6.03
CA ALA A 10 -7.76 -7.24 -6.03
C ALA A 10 -7.22 -8.35 -5.12
N GLU A 11 -5.92 -8.64 -5.18
CA GLU A 11 -5.29 -9.68 -4.36
C GLU A 11 -5.24 -9.33 -2.87
N VAL A 12 -4.90 -8.08 -2.53
CA VAL A 12 -4.90 -7.59 -1.14
C VAL A 12 -6.32 -7.60 -0.59
N ALA A 13 -7.31 -7.15 -1.36
CA ALA A 13 -8.72 -7.16 -0.95
C ALA A 13 -9.19 -8.60 -0.63
N GLY A 14 -8.85 -9.56 -1.50
CA GLY A 14 -9.15 -10.97 -1.29
C GLY A 14 -8.46 -11.56 -0.05
N LYS A 15 -7.17 -11.25 0.16
CA LYS A 15 -6.41 -11.72 1.33
C LYS A 15 -6.87 -11.10 2.65
N ALA A 16 -7.23 -9.82 2.63
CA ALA A 16 -7.64 -9.05 3.81
C ALA A 16 -9.14 -9.16 4.12
N GLY A 17 -9.94 -9.81 3.24
CA GLY A 17 -11.39 -9.94 3.43
C GLY A 17 -12.13 -8.60 3.37
N THR A 18 -11.65 -7.66 2.55
CA THR A 18 -12.21 -6.31 2.43
C THR A 18 -12.50 -5.96 0.97
N SER A 19 -13.08 -4.77 0.71
CA SER A 19 -13.40 -4.33 -0.64
C SER A 19 -12.20 -3.72 -1.36
N GLN A 20 -12.17 -3.81 -2.69
CA GLN A 20 -11.15 -3.13 -3.50
C GLN A 20 -11.17 -1.60 -3.31
N ALA A 21 -12.35 -1.03 -3.06
CA ALA A 21 -12.49 0.40 -2.75
C ALA A 21 -11.78 0.77 -1.44
N ALA A 22 -11.93 -0.06 -0.39
CA ALA A 22 -11.23 0.16 0.87
C ALA A 22 -9.71 0.05 0.70
N VAL A 23 -9.23 -0.94 -0.05
CA VAL A 23 -7.79 -1.08 -0.34
C VAL A 23 -7.25 0.13 -1.12
N ASN A 24 -7.97 0.60 -2.14
CA ASN A 24 -7.55 1.79 -2.89
C ASN A 24 -7.43 3.01 -1.99
N SER A 25 -8.42 3.26 -1.12
CA SER A 25 -8.37 4.38 -0.18
C SER A 25 -7.17 4.29 0.78
N VAL A 26 -6.82 3.08 1.24
CA VAL A 26 -5.65 2.87 2.10
C VAL A 26 -4.35 3.09 1.33
N LEU A 27 -4.24 2.60 0.09
CA LEU A 27 -3.06 2.81 -0.73
C LEU A 27 -2.84 4.29 -1.03
N ASP A 28 -3.89 5.04 -1.35
CA ASP A 28 -3.79 6.48 -1.58
C ASP A 28 -3.30 7.22 -0.34
N ALA A 29 -3.88 6.94 0.84
CA ALA A 29 -3.43 7.50 2.10
C ALA A 29 -1.98 7.12 2.44
N LEU A 30 -1.58 5.87 2.16
CA LEU A 30 -0.20 5.41 2.36
C LEU A 30 0.79 6.21 1.51
N PHE A 31 0.47 6.45 0.24
CA PHE A 31 1.33 7.23 -0.65
C PHE A 31 1.40 8.70 -0.23
N GLU A 32 0.29 9.30 0.22
CA GLU A 32 0.28 10.68 0.74
C GLU A 32 1.19 10.82 1.97
N VAL A 33 1.14 9.85 2.89
CA VAL A 33 2.04 9.81 4.05
C VAL A 33 3.49 9.63 3.61
N PHE A 34 3.76 8.79 2.60
CA PHE A 34 5.12 8.60 2.09
C PHE A 34 5.67 9.87 1.45
N GLU A 35 4.88 10.55 0.62
CA GLU A 35 5.28 11.80 -0.01
C GLU A 35 5.64 12.85 1.03
N THR A 36 4.78 13.05 2.03
CA THR A 36 5.01 14.02 3.10
C THR A 36 6.23 13.67 3.97
N SER A 37 6.39 12.40 4.34
CA SER A 37 7.53 11.95 5.16
C SER A 37 8.85 12.07 4.40
N VAL A 38 8.89 11.68 3.12
CA VAL A 38 10.11 11.81 2.29
C VAL A 38 10.44 13.28 2.03
N ALA A 39 9.44 14.13 1.81
CA ALA A 39 9.64 15.57 1.67
C ALA A 39 10.21 16.21 2.95
N ALA A 40 9.85 15.69 4.13
CA ALA A 40 10.42 16.08 5.42
C ALA A 40 11.83 15.51 5.68
N GLY A 41 12.37 14.68 4.77
CA GLY A 41 13.67 14.04 4.90
C GLY A 41 13.66 12.79 5.80
N GLU A 42 12.48 12.27 6.13
CA GLU A 42 12.34 11.10 6.99
C GLU A 42 12.64 9.81 6.22
N LYS A 43 13.36 8.90 6.89
CA LYS A 43 13.64 7.57 6.34
C LYS A 43 12.57 6.59 6.81
N ILE A 44 11.64 6.26 5.91
CA ILE A 44 10.63 5.22 6.17
C ILE A 44 11.27 3.85 5.92
N THR A 45 11.19 2.97 6.93
CA THR A 45 11.60 1.57 6.83
C THR A 45 10.36 0.69 6.91
N ILE A 46 10.04 -0.05 5.86
CA ILE A 46 8.95 -1.03 5.87
C ILE A 46 9.52 -2.36 6.36
N GLY A 47 9.25 -2.69 7.62
CA GLY A 47 9.63 -3.98 8.21
C GLY A 47 8.77 -5.10 7.64
N LEU A 48 9.27 -5.81 6.63
CA LEU A 48 8.64 -7.04 6.17
C LEU A 48 9.11 -8.19 7.07
N ALA A 49 8.27 -8.60 8.03
CA ALA A 49 8.45 -9.90 8.66
C ALA A 49 8.05 -10.96 7.63
N CYS A 50 9.04 -11.52 6.93
CA CYS A 50 8.83 -12.69 6.09
C CYS A 50 8.68 -13.89 7.04
N SER A 51 7.45 -14.32 7.30
CA SER A 51 7.12 -15.55 8.05
C SER A 51 6.37 -16.51 7.16
#